data_AF-A0A6J6CKV4-F1
#
_entry.id   AF-A0A6J6CKV4-F1
#
_cell.length_a   1.000
_cell.length_b   1.000
_cell.length_c   1.000
_cell.angle_alpha   90.00
_cell.angle_beta   90.00
_cell.angle_gamma   90.00
#
_symmetry.space_group_name_H-M   'P 1'
#
loop_
_entity.id
_entity.type
_entity.pdbx_description
1 polymer ?
#
loop_
_entity_poly.entity_id
_entity_poly.type
_entity_poly.pdbx_seq_one_letter_code
_entity_poly.pdbx_strand_id
1 'polypeptide(L)'
;MSWSMPNSLKFKLLLSPDKSTGRDFAAECAFLAELGPVLEAEVILIDVFDWLKRLRASARNFSLPVRVEKAARNTDKVNLKPYTPEPKVFLGQLAYLQLSQFEILTNELKYSPNTAYKAELSEAAAKNFDKYRAIATKISALGIDPTDAMDPFVERIETFHSRTSAMDWHETIIKIYLVAGLLDDFYRRLASGLDSSLRGDVEAALKNDQFATFAKQVLVESMAKDKQLGDRLALWGRRIMGDTLLELRAAFDNRKLAGIAKGKKLTLEEERNVNLASYSKLEPLITELIGAHTMRMDALGLTA
;
A
#
# COMPACT_ATOMS: atom_id res chain seq x y z
N MET A 1 -41.04 1.93 -4.01
CA MET A 1 -39.67 1.42 -3.81
C MET A 1 -39.40 1.43 -2.30
N SER A 2 -39.87 0.53 -1.44
CA SER A 2 -39.91 -0.94 -1.42
C SER A 2 -38.53 -1.58 -1.60
N TRP A 3 -37.79 -1.76 -0.52
CA TRP A 3 -36.90 -2.91 -0.35
C TRP A 3 -37.07 -3.46 1.07
N SER A 4 -37.61 -4.67 1.10
CA SER A 4 -37.90 -5.55 2.23
C SER A 4 -36.68 -6.39 2.58
N MET A 5 -36.44 -6.65 3.87
CA MET A 5 -35.61 -7.78 4.32
C MET A 5 -36.49 -9.01 4.61
N PRO A 6 -36.09 -10.24 4.24
CA PRO A 6 -36.87 -11.45 4.50
C PRO A 6 -36.85 -11.89 5.97
N ASN A 7 -38.03 -12.29 6.46
CA ASN A 7 -38.25 -13.02 7.70
C ASN A 7 -38.00 -14.51 7.51
N SER A 8 -37.12 -15.11 8.31
CA SER A 8 -37.07 -16.55 8.60
C SER A 8 -36.13 -16.75 9.81
N LEU A 9 -36.46 -17.34 10.95
CA LEU A 9 -37.64 -18.02 11.45
C LEU A 9 -37.74 -17.67 12.95
N LYS A 10 -38.82 -17.00 13.36
CA LYS A 10 -39.25 -16.99 14.76
C LYS A 10 -39.99 -18.30 15.01
N PHE A 11 -39.32 -19.30 15.60
CA PHE A 11 -40.02 -20.45 16.15
C PHE A 11 -40.72 -20.05 17.44
N LYS A 12 -41.99 -19.67 17.29
CA LYS A 12 -42.94 -19.51 18.39
C LYS A 12 -43.45 -20.91 18.71
N LEU A 13 -43.01 -21.49 19.83
CA LEU A 13 -43.57 -22.71 20.39
C LEU A 13 -45.09 -22.51 20.58
N LEU A 14 -45.90 -23.22 19.80
CA LEU A 14 -47.31 -23.47 20.07
C LEU A 14 -47.42 -24.92 20.49
N LEU A 15 -47.38 -25.18 21.80
CA LEU A 15 -47.81 -26.44 22.39
C LEU A 15 -48.96 -26.13 23.34
N SER A 16 -50.18 -26.38 22.87
CA SER A 16 -51.34 -26.54 23.74
C SER A 16 -51.27 -27.95 24.34
N PRO A 17 -51.44 -28.14 25.66
CA PRO A 17 -51.27 -29.44 26.29
C PRO A 17 -52.55 -30.30 26.14
N ASP A 18 -52.43 -31.45 25.46
CA ASP A 18 -53.35 -32.57 25.69
C ASP A 18 -52.79 -33.43 26.84
N LYS A 19 -53.57 -33.51 27.92
CA LYS A 19 -53.26 -34.25 29.14
C LYS A 19 -53.79 -35.68 29.00
N SER A 20 -53.00 -36.61 28.47
CA SER A 20 -53.43 -38.02 28.50
C SER A 20 -52.33 -39.09 28.54
N THR A 21 -51.05 -38.75 28.68
CA THR A 21 -50.02 -39.78 28.95
C THR A 21 -49.01 -39.27 29.97
N GLY A 22 -49.01 -39.85 31.17
CA GLY A 22 -48.06 -39.56 32.24
C GLY A 22 -46.65 -40.07 31.93
N ARG A 23 -45.95 -39.41 31.00
CA ARG A 23 -44.51 -39.53 30.79
C ARG A 23 -43.87 -38.17 30.97
N ASP A 24 -42.87 -38.12 31.83
CA ASP A 24 -42.20 -36.91 32.25
C ASP A 24 -41.24 -36.40 31.15
N PHE A 25 -41.77 -35.59 30.23
CA PHE A 25 -41.06 -35.02 29.08
C PHE A 25 -39.89 -34.09 29.47
N ALA A 26 -39.84 -33.65 30.74
CA ALA A 26 -38.79 -32.74 31.23
C ALA A 26 -37.44 -33.44 31.39
N ALA A 27 -37.41 -34.75 31.69
CA ALA A 27 -36.17 -35.50 31.87
C ALA A 27 -35.48 -35.87 30.54
N GLU A 28 -36.25 -36.07 29.47
CA GLU A 28 -35.73 -36.45 28.14
C GLU A 28 -35.14 -35.25 27.38
N CYS A 29 -35.71 -34.04 27.58
CA CYS A 29 -35.17 -32.80 27.03
C CYS A 29 -33.86 -32.35 27.71
N ALA A 30 -33.64 -32.70 29.00
CA ALA A 30 -32.41 -32.38 29.71
C ALA A 30 -31.23 -33.26 29.24
N PHE A 31 -31.47 -34.52 28.91
CA PHE A 31 -30.45 -35.45 28.40
C PHE A 31 -30.00 -35.11 26.96
N LEU A 32 -30.91 -34.57 26.13
CA LEU A 32 -30.59 -34.14 24.76
C LEU A 32 -29.89 -32.77 24.69
N ALA A 33 -29.95 -31.95 25.74
CA ALA A 33 -29.26 -30.66 25.80
C ALA A 33 -27.78 -30.76 26.16
N GLU A 34 -27.36 -31.82 26.86
CA GLU A 34 -25.94 -32.04 27.23
C GLU A 34 -25.12 -32.81 26.16
N LEU A 35 -25.77 -33.49 25.22
CA LEU A 35 -25.09 -34.27 24.16
C LEU A 35 -24.88 -33.49 22.84
N GLY A 36 -25.59 -32.37 22.63
CA GLY A 36 -25.46 -31.53 21.44
C GLY A 36 -24.05 -30.97 21.16
N PRO A 37 -23.33 -30.42 22.16
CA PRO A 37 -22.01 -29.82 21.90
C PRO A 37 -20.90 -30.85 21.59
N VAL A 38 -21.06 -32.11 22.05
CA VAL A 38 -20.06 -33.17 21.82
C VAL A 38 -20.20 -33.76 20.42
N LEU A 39 -21.44 -33.94 19.93
CA LEU A 39 -21.72 -34.43 18.58
C LEU A 39 -21.43 -33.37 17.49
N GLU A 40 -21.69 -32.09 17.75
CA GLU A 40 -21.31 -31.01 16.82
C GLU A 40 -19.79 -30.83 16.71
N ALA A 41 -19.04 -30.96 17.80
CA ALA A 41 -17.58 -30.86 17.77
C ALA A 41 -16.93 -32.02 16.98
N GLU A 42 -17.46 -33.23 17.08
CA GLU A 42 -16.94 -34.40 16.38
C GLU A 42 -17.24 -34.36 14.87
N VAL A 43 -18.43 -33.89 14.47
CA VAL A 43 -18.81 -33.69 13.06
C VAL A 43 -18.01 -32.54 12.43
N ILE A 44 -17.82 -31.43 13.14
CA ILE A 44 -17.00 -30.30 12.66
C ILE A 44 -15.53 -30.71 12.50
N LEU A 45 -14.98 -31.49 13.43
CA LEU A 45 -13.61 -32.01 13.31
C LEU A 45 -13.47 -32.95 12.10
N ILE A 46 -14.42 -33.86 11.87
CA ILE A 46 -14.40 -34.78 10.73
C ILE A 46 -14.47 -34.01 9.40
N ASP A 47 -15.33 -33.00 9.28
CA ASP A 47 -15.44 -32.16 8.08
C ASP A 47 -14.18 -31.32 7.83
N VAL A 48 -13.55 -30.78 8.89
CA VAL A 48 -12.27 -30.06 8.79
C VAL A 48 -11.14 -30.99 8.36
N PHE A 49 -11.08 -32.21 8.90
CA PHE A 49 -10.07 -33.21 8.54
C PHE A 49 -10.24 -33.71 7.10
N ASP A 50 -11.48 -33.89 6.61
CA ASP A 50 -11.74 -34.28 5.23
C ASP A 50 -11.51 -33.12 4.25
N TRP A 51 -11.79 -31.88 4.65
CA TRP A 51 -11.39 -30.68 3.90
C TRP A 51 -9.85 -30.57 3.78
N LEU A 52 -9.12 -30.83 4.86
CA LEU A 52 -7.64 -30.87 4.87
C LEU A 52 -7.07 -32.01 4.00
N LYS A 53 -7.70 -33.19 4.01
CA LYS A 53 -7.31 -34.31 3.12
C LYS A 53 -7.56 -33.98 1.65
N ARG A 54 -8.69 -33.33 1.32
CA ARG A 54 -9.02 -32.87 -0.03
C ARG A 54 -8.04 -31.79 -0.52
N LEU A 55 -7.63 -30.87 0.35
CA LEU A 55 -6.56 -29.91 0.07
C LEU A 55 -5.22 -30.60 -0.22
N ARG A 56 -4.86 -31.62 0.56
CA ARG A 56 -3.61 -32.38 0.38
C ARG A 56 -3.61 -33.23 -0.90
N ALA A 57 -4.77 -33.73 -1.32
CA ALA A 57 -4.94 -34.43 -2.59
C ALA A 57 -4.87 -33.47 -3.78
N SER A 58 -5.47 -32.28 -3.67
CA SER A 58 -5.40 -31.21 -4.67
C SER A 58 -3.97 -30.65 -4.80
N ALA A 59 -3.22 -30.58 -3.69
CA ALA A 59 -1.82 -30.17 -3.66
C ALA A 59 -0.89 -31.02 -4.54
N ARG A 60 -1.25 -32.28 -4.82
CA ARG A 60 -0.45 -33.19 -5.67
C ARG A 60 -0.54 -32.90 -7.18
N ASN A 61 -1.49 -32.06 -7.59
CA ASN A 61 -1.70 -31.70 -9.01
C ASN A 61 -1.21 -30.29 -9.36
N PHE A 62 -0.57 -29.57 -8.44
CA PHE A 62 0.10 -28.32 -8.75
C PHE A 62 1.51 -28.61 -9.25
N SER A 63 1.68 -28.71 -10.57
CA SER A 63 3.01 -28.54 -11.15
C SER A 63 3.40 -27.08 -11.00
N LEU A 64 4.53 -26.81 -10.34
CA LEU A 64 5.11 -25.47 -10.36
C LEU A 64 5.30 -25.06 -11.84
N PRO A 65 4.90 -23.84 -12.25
CA PRO A 65 5.31 -23.35 -13.55
C PRO A 65 6.83 -23.47 -13.66
N VAL A 66 7.33 -23.90 -14.82
CA VAL A 66 8.77 -24.01 -15.10
C VAL A 66 9.42 -22.73 -14.60
N ARG A 67 10.29 -22.85 -13.60
CA ARG A 67 11.08 -21.73 -13.10
C ARG A 67 11.94 -21.29 -14.28
N VAL A 68 11.50 -20.24 -14.96
CA VAL A 68 12.34 -19.55 -15.94
C VAL A 68 13.61 -19.22 -15.19
N GLU A 69 14.73 -19.80 -15.63
CA GLU A 69 16.04 -19.43 -15.11
C GLU A 69 16.11 -17.91 -15.24
N LYS A 70 16.10 -17.21 -14.11
CA LYS A 70 16.34 -15.78 -14.11
C LYS A 70 17.69 -15.62 -14.78
N ALA A 71 17.70 -15.05 -15.98
CA ALA A 71 18.91 -14.57 -16.62
C ALA A 71 19.73 -13.82 -15.55
N ALA A 72 21.06 -14.02 -15.57
CA ALA A 72 22.00 -13.40 -14.64
C ALA A 72 21.53 -11.98 -14.28
N ARG A 73 21.37 -11.70 -12.97
CA ARG A 73 20.78 -10.45 -12.45
C ARG A 73 21.30 -9.30 -13.29
N ASN A 74 20.43 -8.73 -14.12
CA ASN A 74 20.83 -7.66 -15.01
C ASN A 74 21.15 -6.45 -14.11
N THR A 75 22.43 -6.22 -13.87
CA THR A 75 22.97 -5.13 -13.06
C THR A 75 22.93 -3.80 -13.81
N ASP A 76 22.50 -3.80 -15.07
CA ASP A 76 22.31 -2.57 -15.83
C ASP A 76 21.09 -1.82 -15.28
N LYS A 77 21.33 -0.59 -14.80
CA LYS A 77 20.26 0.32 -14.36
C LYS A 77 19.23 0.43 -15.48
N VAL A 78 17.95 0.23 -15.15
CA VAL A 78 16.86 0.38 -16.13
C VAL A 78 16.93 1.78 -16.74
N ASN A 79 17.02 1.85 -18.08
CA ASN A 79 16.89 3.12 -18.79
C ASN A 79 15.43 3.57 -18.74
N LEU A 80 15.14 4.56 -17.90
CA LEU A 80 13.78 5.08 -17.71
C LEU A 80 13.38 6.11 -18.77
N LYS A 81 14.33 6.68 -19.52
CA LYS A 81 14.08 7.73 -20.51
C LYS A 81 12.94 7.43 -21.50
N PRO A 82 12.80 6.22 -22.07
CA PRO A 82 11.69 5.90 -22.97
C PRO A 82 10.33 5.84 -22.27
N TYR A 83 10.32 5.63 -20.96
CA TYR A 83 9.14 5.38 -20.15
C TYR A 83 8.72 6.56 -19.28
N THR A 84 9.57 7.58 -19.17
CA THR A 84 9.22 8.86 -18.55
C THR A 84 7.96 9.43 -19.21
N PRO A 85 6.92 9.76 -18.42
CA PRO A 85 5.73 10.42 -18.93
C PRO A 85 6.02 11.80 -19.51
N GLU A 86 5.09 12.33 -20.30
CA GLU A 86 5.18 13.71 -20.76
C GLU A 86 5.22 14.69 -19.56
N PRO A 87 5.85 15.88 -19.70
CA PRO A 87 6.10 16.80 -18.59
C PRO A 87 4.86 17.12 -17.75
N LYS A 88 3.68 17.35 -18.36
CA LYS A 88 2.42 17.58 -17.62
C LYS A 88 2.10 16.44 -16.66
N VAL A 89 2.15 15.20 -17.15
CA VAL A 89 1.82 13.99 -16.39
C VAL A 89 2.87 13.70 -15.32
N PHE A 90 4.15 13.91 -15.64
CA PHE A 90 5.24 13.74 -14.69
C PHE A 90 5.13 14.74 -13.52
N LEU A 91 5.03 16.03 -13.84
CA LEU A 91 5.05 17.09 -12.85
C LEU A 91 3.75 17.12 -12.04
N GLY A 92 2.60 16.82 -12.66
CA GLY A 92 1.31 16.74 -11.97
C GLY A 92 1.29 15.69 -10.87
N GLN A 93 1.78 14.48 -11.16
CA GLN A 93 1.90 13.42 -10.14
C GLN A 93 2.86 13.83 -9.02
N LEU A 94 4.04 14.36 -9.39
CA LEU A 94 5.04 14.76 -8.41
C LEU A 94 4.53 15.90 -7.52
N ALA A 95 3.91 16.92 -8.09
CA ALA A 95 3.35 18.05 -7.35
C ALA A 95 2.31 17.58 -6.34
N TYR A 96 1.37 16.73 -6.76
CA TYR A 96 0.32 16.24 -5.88
C TYR A 96 0.89 15.35 -4.76
N LEU A 97 1.86 14.48 -5.05
CA LEU A 97 2.54 13.68 -4.02
C LEU A 97 3.23 14.55 -2.96
N GLN A 98 3.86 15.66 -3.34
CA GLN A 98 4.50 16.57 -2.37
C GLN A 98 3.45 17.36 -1.58
N LEU A 99 2.33 17.73 -2.19
CA LEU A 99 1.22 18.39 -1.52
C LEU A 99 0.54 17.47 -0.50
N SER A 100 0.21 16.23 -0.86
CA SER A 100 -0.37 15.24 0.06
C SER A 100 0.58 14.92 1.22
N GLN A 101 1.90 14.86 0.98
CA GLN A 101 2.87 14.70 2.06
C GLN A 101 2.85 15.89 3.05
N PHE A 102 2.81 17.12 2.54
CA PHE A 102 2.66 18.30 3.39
C PHE A 102 1.37 18.22 4.22
N GLU A 103 0.24 17.88 3.60
CA GLU A 103 -1.04 17.71 4.29
C GLU A 103 -0.95 16.68 5.42
N ILE A 104 -0.43 15.48 5.13
CA ILE A 104 -0.25 14.43 6.14
C ILE A 104 0.61 14.91 7.31
N LEU A 105 1.75 15.54 7.04
CA LEU A 105 2.65 16.00 8.10
C LEU A 105 2.02 17.10 8.95
N THR A 106 1.26 18.02 8.34
CA THR A 106 0.56 19.06 9.10
C THR A 106 -0.57 18.51 9.96
N ASN A 107 -1.29 17.48 9.48
CA ASN A 107 -2.31 16.78 10.26
C ASN A 107 -1.74 16.11 11.53
N GLU A 108 -0.47 15.69 11.49
CA GLU A 108 0.23 15.07 12.63
C GLU A 108 0.70 16.07 13.70
N LEU A 109 0.69 17.38 13.43
CA LEU A 109 1.18 18.38 14.39
C LEU A 109 0.43 18.36 15.73
N LYS A 110 -0.86 18.01 15.71
CA LYS A 110 -1.67 17.91 16.94
C LYS A 110 -1.43 16.63 17.73
N TYR A 111 -0.87 15.60 17.10
CA TYR A 111 -0.55 14.31 17.71
C TYR A 111 0.93 14.19 18.12
N SER A 112 1.73 15.22 17.84
CA SER A 112 3.14 15.26 18.22
C SER A 112 3.33 14.99 19.72
N PRO A 113 4.20 14.04 20.10
CA PRO A 113 4.40 13.64 21.51
C PRO A 113 4.86 14.76 22.44
N ASN A 114 5.53 15.77 21.90
CA ASN A 114 5.99 16.93 22.65
C ASN A 114 6.12 18.17 21.74
N THR A 115 6.30 19.33 22.36
CA THR A 115 6.39 20.62 21.67
C THR A 115 7.64 20.75 20.81
N ALA A 116 8.77 20.14 21.19
CA ALA A 116 10.00 20.18 20.40
C ALA A 116 9.82 19.45 19.06
N TYR A 117 9.34 18.20 19.10
CA TYR A 117 9.01 17.43 17.89
C TYR A 117 7.97 18.15 17.03
N LYS A 118 7.02 18.86 17.66
CA LYS A 118 6.00 19.63 16.93
C LYS A 118 6.60 20.79 16.15
N ALA A 119 7.53 21.52 16.76
CA ALA A 119 8.22 22.64 16.12
C ALA A 119 9.05 22.15 14.93
N GLU A 120 9.87 21.12 15.13
CA GLU A 120 10.71 20.55 14.07
C GLU A 120 9.90 19.91 12.94
N LEU A 121 8.81 19.19 13.27
CA LEU A 121 7.87 18.66 12.28
C LEU A 121 7.22 19.78 11.46
N SER A 122 6.92 20.93 12.08
CA SER A 122 6.35 22.09 11.38
C SER A 122 7.33 22.64 10.33
N GLU A 123 8.61 22.77 10.69
CA GLU A 123 9.65 23.20 9.74
C GLU A 123 9.83 22.19 8.60
N ALA A 124 9.89 20.90 8.92
CA ALA A 124 10.03 19.85 7.92
C ALA A 124 8.81 19.76 6.99
N ALA A 125 7.60 19.97 7.51
CA ALA A 125 6.38 20.05 6.71
C ALA A 125 6.44 21.24 5.73
N ALA A 126 6.85 22.43 6.19
CA ALA A 126 7.00 23.60 5.34
C ALA A 126 7.95 23.35 4.14
N LYS A 127 8.99 22.52 4.31
CA LYS A 127 9.85 22.11 3.19
C LYS A 127 9.18 21.23 2.15
N ASN A 128 8.25 20.37 2.55
CA ASN A 128 7.45 19.62 1.57
C ASN A 128 6.53 20.55 0.77
N PHE A 129 5.98 21.59 1.42
CA PHE A 129 5.25 22.64 0.70
C PHE A 129 6.15 23.45 -0.25
N ASP A 130 7.40 23.74 0.13
CA ASP A 130 8.39 24.35 -0.76
C ASP A 130 8.65 23.48 -1.99
N LYS A 131 8.77 22.16 -1.83
CA LYS A 131 8.92 21.20 -2.95
C LYS A 131 7.72 21.28 -3.89
N TYR A 132 6.50 21.17 -3.35
CA TYR A 132 5.26 21.31 -4.13
C TYR A 132 5.26 22.61 -4.93
N ARG A 133 5.51 23.75 -4.28
CA ARG A 133 5.50 25.08 -4.92
C ARG A 133 6.57 25.19 -6.01
N ALA A 134 7.75 24.62 -5.80
CA ALA A 134 8.79 24.60 -6.81
C ALA A 134 8.33 23.85 -8.07
N ILE A 135 7.72 22.67 -7.92
CA ILE A 135 7.19 21.88 -9.04
C ILE A 135 6.01 22.59 -9.71
N ALA A 136 5.05 23.12 -8.93
CA ALA A 136 3.91 23.88 -9.45
C ALA A 136 4.35 25.09 -10.29
N THR A 137 5.39 25.80 -9.84
CA THR A 137 6.01 26.91 -10.60
C THR A 137 6.50 26.44 -11.97
N LYS A 138 7.07 25.23 -12.07
CA LYS A 138 7.52 24.67 -13.35
C LYS A 138 6.36 24.27 -14.24
N ILE A 139 5.27 23.75 -13.67
CA ILE A 139 4.04 23.47 -14.43
C ILE A 139 3.50 24.77 -15.04
N SER A 140 3.40 25.84 -14.26
CA SER A 140 2.95 27.16 -14.74
C SER A 140 3.87 27.74 -15.82
N ALA A 141 5.19 27.56 -15.69
CA ALA A 141 6.15 28.00 -16.70
C ALA A 141 5.99 27.30 -18.06
N LEU A 142 5.37 26.12 -18.09
CA LEU A 142 4.99 25.41 -19.32
C LEU A 142 3.64 25.89 -19.91
N GLY A 143 3.01 26.91 -19.31
CA GLY A 143 1.70 27.41 -19.72
C GLY A 143 0.54 26.51 -19.31
N ILE A 144 0.73 25.66 -18.30
CA ILE A 144 -0.26 24.71 -17.80
C ILE A 144 -0.72 25.15 -16.40
N ASP A 145 -2.01 25.04 -16.12
CA ASP A 145 -2.51 25.23 -14.76
C ASP A 145 -2.05 24.07 -13.85
N PRO A 146 -1.42 24.33 -12.68
CA PRO A 146 -0.98 23.28 -11.77
C PRO A 146 -2.11 22.37 -11.28
N THR A 147 -3.31 22.90 -11.07
CA THR A 147 -4.49 22.12 -10.64
C THR A 147 -4.89 21.15 -11.74
N ASP A 148 -5.03 21.63 -12.99
CA ASP A 148 -5.33 20.79 -14.16
C ASP A 148 -4.28 19.70 -14.42
N ALA A 149 -3.04 19.91 -13.98
CA ALA A 149 -1.99 18.90 -14.05
C ALA A 149 -2.09 17.86 -12.91
N MET A 150 -2.52 18.26 -11.72
CA MET A 150 -2.62 17.39 -10.54
C MET A 150 -3.92 16.58 -10.49
N ASP A 151 -5.05 17.17 -10.88
CA ASP A 151 -6.41 16.60 -10.74
C ASP A 151 -6.55 15.14 -11.21
N PRO A 152 -5.95 14.71 -12.33
CA PRO A 152 -6.05 13.32 -12.78
C PRO A 152 -5.47 12.28 -11.82
N PHE A 153 -4.66 12.69 -10.85
CA PHE A 153 -3.92 11.80 -9.95
C PHE A 153 -4.46 11.78 -8.52
N VAL A 154 -5.38 12.69 -8.21
CA VAL A 154 -5.98 12.88 -6.87
C VAL A 154 -6.50 11.56 -6.30
N GLU A 155 -7.49 10.95 -6.98
CA GLU A 155 -8.16 9.74 -6.48
C GLU A 155 -7.17 8.58 -6.25
N ARG A 156 -6.21 8.41 -7.16
CA ARG A 156 -5.22 7.33 -7.08
C ARG A 156 -4.30 7.52 -5.87
N ILE A 157 -3.74 8.71 -5.70
CA ILE A 157 -2.78 9.02 -4.63
C ILE A 157 -3.48 9.00 -3.27
N GLU A 158 -4.70 9.53 -3.17
CA GLU A 158 -5.51 9.44 -1.96
C GLU A 158 -5.89 7.99 -1.62
N THR A 159 -6.20 7.17 -2.63
CA THR A 159 -6.42 5.73 -2.43
C THR A 159 -5.15 5.05 -1.91
N PHE A 160 -3.96 5.40 -2.43
CA PHE A 160 -2.70 4.90 -1.88
C PHE A 160 -2.51 5.32 -0.41
N HIS A 161 -2.77 6.58 -0.07
CA HIS A 161 -2.63 7.06 1.30
C HIS A 161 -3.61 6.41 2.26
N SER A 162 -4.86 6.16 1.85
CA SER A 162 -5.87 5.46 2.66
C SER A 162 -5.49 3.99 2.94
N ARG A 163 -4.97 3.26 1.95
CA ARG A 163 -4.48 1.88 2.12
C ARG A 163 -3.28 1.78 3.06
N THR A 164 -2.50 2.85 3.13
CA THR A 164 -1.32 2.98 3.98
C THR A 164 -1.59 3.84 5.21
N SER A 165 -2.83 3.87 5.73
CA SER A 165 -3.15 4.64 6.94
C SER A 165 -2.39 4.09 8.15
N ALA A 166 -1.71 4.97 8.85
CA ALA A 166 -0.95 4.67 10.06
C ALA A 166 -1.88 4.61 11.28
N MET A 167 -1.52 3.81 12.28
CA MET A 167 -2.29 3.71 13.53
C MET A 167 -2.03 4.89 14.47
N ASP A 168 -0.84 5.46 14.43
CA ASP A 168 -0.44 6.58 15.27
C ASP A 168 0.63 7.46 14.62
N TRP A 169 1.03 8.49 15.36
CA TRP A 169 2.01 9.48 14.94
C TRP A 169 3.34 8.86 14.48
N HIS A 170 3.89 7.89 15.23
CA HIS A 170 5.18 7.26 14.88
C HIS A 170 5.07 6.45 13.59
N GLU A 171 3.97 5.74 13.39
CA GLU A 171 3.70 5.04 12.13
C GLU A 171 3.54 6.01 10.95
N THR A 172 2.95 7.20 11.17
CA THR A 172 2.90 8.24 10.13
C THR A 172 4.30 8.78 9.82
N ILE A 173 5.13 9.08 10.83
CA ILE A 173 6.48 9.59 10.62
C ILE A 173 7.34 8.59 9.85
N ILE A 174 7.34 7.31 10.25
CA ILE A 174 8.12 6.30 9.51
C ILE A 174 7.54 6.05 8.11
N LYS A 175 6.21 6.08 7.93
CA LYS A 175 5.57 5.99 6.61
C LYS A 175 6.12 7.07 5.70
N ILE A 176 6.06 8.33 6.10
CA ILE A 176 6.55 9.42 5.25
C ILE A 176 8.06 9.28 5.03
N TYR A 177 8.83 8.88 6.04
CA TYR A 177 10.28 8.71 5.89
C TYR A 177 10.65 7.68 4.81
N LEU A 178 9.96 6.55 4.81
CA LEU A 178 10.20 5.46 3.85
C LEU A 178 9.60 5.78 2.49
N VAL A 179 8.33 6.20 2.45
CA VAL A 179 7.57 6.42 1.22
C VAL A 179 8.07 7.66 0.48
N ALA A 180 8.18 8.80 1.14
CA ALA A 180 8.65 10.03 0.51
C ALA A 180 10.08 9.89 0.00
N GLY A 181 10.96 9.26 0.81
CA GLY A 181 12.32 8.98 0.40
C GLY A 181 12.38 8.13 -0.87
N LEU A 182 11.55 7.08 -0.93
CA LEU A 182 11.51 6.18 -2.08
C LEU A 182 10.92 6.86 -3.33
N LEU A 183 9.86 7.65 -3.16
CA LEU A 183 9.26 8.43 -4.23
C LEU A 183 10.24 9.47 -4.77
N ASP A 184 10.94 10.21 -3.90
CA ASP A 184 11.94 11.19 -4.31
C ASP A 184 13.09 10.54 -5.10
N ASP A 185 13.57 9.37 -4.67
CA ASP A 185 14.57 8.59 -5.43
C ASP A 185 14.06 8.18 -6.80
N PHE A 186 12.82 7.68 -6.84
CA PHE A 186 12.18 7.25 -8.07
C PHE A 186 12.00 8.42 -9.05
N TYR A 187 11.44 9.54 -8.62
CA TYR A 187 11.19 10.70 -9.48
C TYR A 187 12.49 11.36 -9.96
N ARG A 188 13.54 11.39 -9.13
CA ARG A 188 14.89 11.81 -9.59
C ARG A 188 15.40 10.93 -10.74
N ARG A 189 15.21 9.61 -10.66
CA ARG A 189 15.61 8.69 -11.74
C ARG A 189 14.70 8.84 -12.97
N LEU A 190 13.40 8.93 -12.76
CA LEU A 190 12.40 9.06 -13.82
C LEU A 190 12.59 10.38 -14.58
N ALA A 191 13.08 11.44 -13.94
CA ALA A 191 13.41 12.71 -14.56
C ALA A 191 14.48 12.62 -15.66
N SER A 192 15.20 11.48 -15.78
CA SER A 192 16.16 11.23 -16.87
C SER A 192 15.55 11.29 -18.28
N GLY A 193 14.23 11.17 -18.42
CA GLY A 193 13.54 11.35 -19.69
C GLY A 193 12.99 12.75 -19.97
N LEU A 194 13.12 13.68 -19.03
CA LEU A 194 12.83 15.10 -19.26
C LEU A 194 14.00 15.78 -19.99
N ASP A 195 13.77 16.98 -20.51
CA ASP A 195 14.86 17.83 -20.98
C ASP A 195 15.81 18.20 -19.83
N SER A 196 17.03 18.59 -20.18
CA SER A 196 18.09 18.82 -19.18
C SER A 196 17.75 19.94 -18.19
N SER A 197 17.04 20.98 -18.63
CA SER A 197 16.68 22.11 -17.77
C SER A 197 15.64 21.68 -16.74
N LEU A 198 14.54 21.08 -17.22
CA LEU A 198 13.46 20.64 -16.36
C LEU A 198 13.90 19.51 -15.42
N ARG A 199 14.77 18.61 -15.90
CA ARG A 199 15.40 17.59 -15.05
C ARG A 199 16.19 18.22 -13.90
N GLY A 200 17.03 19.22 -14.19
CA GLY A 200 17.82 19.90 -13.17
C GLY A 200 16.94 20.58 -12.13
N ASP A 201 15.83 21.19 -12.56
CA ASP A 201 14.84 21.80 -11.68
C ASP A 201 14.17 20.77 -10.74
N VAL A 202 13.77 19.60 -11.27
CA VAL A 202 13.18 18.51 -10.48
C VAL A 202 14.20 17.97 -9.48
N GLU A 203 15.44 17.70 -9.91
CA GLU A 203 16.49 17.21 -9.03
C GLU A 203 16.80 18.22 -7.91
N ALA A 204 16.81 19.52 -8.21
CA ALA A 204 17.01 20.57 -7.22
C ALA A 204 15.85 20.65 -6.21
N ALA A 205 14.60 20.57 -6.68
CA ALA A 205 13.43 20.56 -5.80
C ALA A 205 13.47 19.38 -4.81
N LEU A 206 13.85 18.18 -5.28
CA LEU A 206 13.86 16.98 -4.45
C LEU A 206 15.10 16.82 -3.56
N LYS A 207 16.08 17.73 -3.62
CA LYS A 207 17.36 17.59 -2.91
C LYS A 207 17.26 17.67 -1.38
N ASN A 208 16.25 18.35 -0.84
CA ASN A 208 16.14 18.61 0.60
C ASN A 208 15.67 17.38 1.40
N ASP A 209 16.43 17.05 2.44
CA ASP A 209 16.28 15.89 3.33
C ASP A 209 15.96 16.26 4.79
N GLN A 210 15.55 17.50 5.10
CA GLN A 210 15.26 17.95 6.46
C GLN A 210 14.27 17.03 7.19
N PHE A 211 13.21 16.58 6.51
CA PHE A 211 12.27 15.62 7.08
C PHE A 211 12.91 14.27 7.39
N ALA A 212 13.84 13.79 6.56
CA ALA A 212 14.54 12.54 6.80
C ALA A 212 15.44 12.61 8.04
N THR A 213 16.11 13.74 8.25
CA THR A 213 16.90 14.00 9.46
C THR A 213 16.02 14.02 10.71
N PHE A 214 14.92 14.78 10.67
CA PHE A 214 13.92 14.84 11.74
C PHE A 214 13.37 13.44 12.08
N ALA A 215 12.89 12.71 11.07
CA ALA A 215 12.28 11.39 11.26
C ALA A 215 13.24 10.40 11.91
N LYS A 216 14.51 10.35 11.45
CA LYS A 216 15.53 9.48 12.05
C LYS A 216 15.72 9.79 13.53
N GLN A 217 15.92 11.05 13.86
CA GLN A 217 16.14 11.49 15.23
C GLN A 217 14.98 11.07 16.14
N VAL A 218 13.76 11.48 15.80
CA VAL A 218 12.59 11.25 16.68
C VAL A 218 12.21 9.78 16.80
N LEU A 219 12.36 9.00 15.73
CA LEU A 219 12.08 7.56 15.75
C LEU A 219 13.10 6.83 16.60
N VAL A 220 14.40 7.08 16.42
CA VAL A 220 15.46 6.44 17.22
C VAL A 220 15.32 6.80 18.70
N GLU A 221 15.07 8.08 19.01
CA GLU A 221 14.83 8.52 20.40
C GLU A 221 13.59 7.88 21.02
N SER A 222 12.52 7.71 20.24
CA SER A 222 11.28 7.09 20.73
C SER A 222 11.46 5.58 20.96
N MET A 223 12.12 4.88 20.04
CA MET A 223 12.39 3.44 20.16
C MET A 223 13.39 3.11 21.27
N ALA A 224 14.29 4.04 21.61
CA ALA A 224 15.15 3.90 22.78
C ALA A 224 14.37 3.89 24.11
N LYS A 225 13.20 4.54 24.13
CA LYS A 225 12.31 4.62 25.30
C LYS A 225 11.28 3.47 25.33
N ASP A 226 10.91 2.96 24.17
CA ASP A 226 9.97 1.84 24.02
C ASP A 226 10.48 0.83 22.98
N LYS A 227 10.89 -0.35 23.47
CA LYS A 227 11.38 -1.42 22.60
C LYS A 227 10.29 -2.04 21.72
N GLN A 228 9.04 -2.09 22.19
CA GLN A 228 7.93 -2.67 21.41
C GLN A 228 7.60 -1.80 20.18
N LEU A 229 7.83 -0.49 20.29
CA LEU A 229 7.70 0.43 19.17
C LEU A 229 8.59 0.01 18.00
N GLY A 230 9.85 -0.38 18.25
CA GLY A 230 10.78 -0.81 17.20
C GLY A 230 10.27 -2.00 16.39
N ASP A 231 9.83 -3.06 17.06
CA ASP A 231 9.29 -4.27 16.41
C ASP A 231 8.04 -3.94 15.57
N ARG A 232 7.15 -3.09 16.10
CA ARG A 232 5.95 -2.64 15.41
C ARG A 232 6.28 -1.82 14.16
N LEU A 233 7.19 -0.84 14.28
CA LEU A 233 7.60 0.00 13.16
C LEU A 233 8.35 -0.81 12.09
N ALA A 234 9.11 -1.84 12.47
CA ALA A 234 9.73 -2.77 11.53
C ALA A 234 8.66 -3.50 10.69
N LEU A 235 7.63 -4.06 11.34
CA LEU A 235 6.52 -4.72 10.66
C LEU A 235 5.76 -3.77 9.73
N TRP A 236 5.49 -2.56 10.20
CA TRP A 236 4.81 -1.53 9.41
C TRP A 236 5.62 -1.12 8.18
N GLY A 237 6.93 -0.87 8.34
CA GLY A 237 7.83 -0.51 7.25
C GLY A 237 7.84 -1.57 6.13
N ARG A 238 7.90 -2.86 6.49
CA ARG A 238 7.79 -3.96 5.51
C ARG A 238 6.44 -4.00 4.80
N ARG A 239 5.36 -3.78 5.54
CA ARG A 239 3.99 -3.85 5.00
C ARG A 239 3.76 -2.78 3.93
N ILE A 240 4.13 -1.53 4.20
CA ILE A 240 3.82 -0.40 3.28
C ILE A 240 4.60 -0.45 1.96
N MET A 241 5.70 -1.21 1.91
CA MET A 241 6.52 -1.31 0.72
C MET A 241 5.74 -1.84 -0.48
N GLY A 242 4.86 -2.82 -0.28
CA GLY A 242 4.04 -3.40 -1.34
C GLY A 242 3.16 -2.37 -2.02
N ASP A 243 2.38 -1.61 -1.24
CA ASP A 243 1.51 -0.55 -1.75
C ASP A 243 2.32 0.58 -2.41
N THR A 244 3.50 0.89 -1.87
CA THR A 244 4.36 1.93 -2.44
C THR A 244 4.89 1.53 -3.82
N LEU A 245 5.27 0.26 -4.01
CA LEU A 245 5.68 -0.27 -5.32
C LEU A 245 4.53 -0.24 -6.34
N LEU A 246 3.30 -0.47 -5.90
CA LEU A 246 2.12 -0.36 -6.76
C LEU A 246 1.88 1.09 -7.21
N GLU A 247 2.03 2.06 -6.31
CA GLU A 247 1.90 3.48 -6.63
C GLU A 247 3.00 3.94 -7.60
N LEU A 248 4.25 3.55 -7.34
CA LEU A 248 5.39 3.82 -8.23
C LEU A 248 5.16 3.28 -9.65
N ARG A 249 4.62 2.06 -9.74
CA ARG A 249 4.28 1.45 -11.03
C ARG A 249 3.22 2.25 -11.76
N ALA A 250 2.23 2.80 -11.05
CA ALA A 250 1.15 3.55 -11.65
C ALA A 250 1.59 4.87 -12.30
N ALA A 251 2.83 5.32 -12.03
CA ALA A 251 3.43 6.45 -12.73
C ALA A 251 3.78 6.17 -14.20
N PHE A 252 3.78 4.91 -14.63
CA PHE A 252 4.07 4.51 -15.99
C PHE A 252 2.82 4.19 -16.81
N ASP A 253 2.92 4.39 -18.12
CA ASP A 253 1.98 3.81 -19.07
C ASP A 253 2.33 2.32 -19.30
N ASN A 254 1.50 1.43 -18.76
CA ASN A 254 1.68 -0.01 -18.90
C ASN A 254 1.68 -0.46 -20.37
N ARG A 255 0.86 0.14 -21.24
CA ARG A 255 0.82 -0.23 -22.66
C ARG A 255 2.13 0.17 -23.33
N LYS A 256 2.65 1.36 -23.02
CA LYS A 256 3.96 1.82 -23.49
C LYS A 256 5.10 0.91 -23.01
N LEU A 257 5.08 0.49 -21.75
CA LEU A 257 6.05 -0.46 -21.18
C LEU A 257 6.05 -1.81 -21.91
N ALA A 258 4.86 -2.30 -22.30
CA ALA A 258 4.70 -3.54 -23.05
C ALA A 258 4.90 -3.40 -24.57
N GLY A 259 5.27 -2.22 -25.08
CA GLY A 259 5.46 -1.97 -26.51
C GLY A 259 4.17 -1.96 -27.33
N ILE A 260 3.02 -1.72 -26.69
CA ILE A 260 1.72 -1.65 -27.35
C ILE A 260 1.48 -0.23 -27.86
N ALA A 261 1.13 -0.12 -29.14
CA ALA A 261 0.80 1.15 -29.78
C ALA A 261 -0.43 1.82 -29.13
N LYS A 262 -0.39 3.15 -29.04
CA LYS A 262 -1.51 3.97 -28.56
C LYS A 262 -2.75 3.71 -29.41
N GLY A 263 -3.89 3.40 -28.78
CA GLY A 263 -5.17 3.19 -29.47
C GLY A 263 -5.49 1.74 -29.86
N LYS A 264 -4.57 0.76 -29.70
CA LYS A 264 -4.92 -0.66 -29.87
C LYS A 264 -5.99 -1.06 -28.84
N LYS A 265 -7.12 -1.57 -29.32
CA LYS A 265 -8.13 -2.23 -28.47
C LYS A 265 -7.60 -3.61 -28.10
N LEU A 266 -7.66 -3.94 -26.82
CA LEU A 266 -7.21 -5.21 -26.27
C LEU A 266 -8.41 -5.92 -25.65
N THR A 267 -8.44 -7.23 -25.74
CA THR A 267 -9.32 -8.07 -24.92
C THR A 267 -8.86 -8.04 -23.46
N LEU A 268 -9.72 -8.44 -22.51
CA LEU A 268 -9.36 -8.52 -21.08
C LEU A 268 -8.14 -9.42 -20.84
N GLU A 269 -8.00 -10.51 -21.58
CA GLU A 269 -6.85 -11.40 -21.48
C GLU A 269 -5.57 -10.75 -22.01
N GLU A 270 -5.65 -10.04 -23.13
CA GLU A 270 -4.52 -9.28 -23.66
C GLU A 270 -4.10 -8.14 -22.72
N GLU A 271 -5.05 -7.46 -22.08
CA GLU A 271 -4.75 -6.43 -21.06
C GLU A 271 -4.03 -7.03 -19.85
N ARG A 272 -4.46 -8.21 -19.39
CA ARG A 272 -3.76 -8.95 -18.33
C ARG A 272 -2.33 -9.29 -18.75
N ASN A 273 -2.14 -9.79 -19.96
CA ASN A 273 -0.82 -10.15 -20.48
C ASN A 273 0.09 -8.92 -20.67
N VAL A 274 -0.47 -7.80 -21.13
CA VAL A 274 0.23 -6.51 -21.21
C VAL A 274 0.67 -6.07 -19.83
N ASN A 275 -0.23 -6.08 -18.84
CA ASN A 275 0.12 -5.72 -17.47
C ASN A 275 1.28 -6.59 -16.94
N LEU A 276 1.22 -7.92 -17.15
CA LEU A 276 2.28 -8.88 -16.80
C LEU A 276 3.61 -8.54 -17.47
N ALA A 277 3.62 -8.30 -18.78
CA ALA A 277 4.83 -7.93 -19.52
C ALA A 277 5.45 -6.62 -19.02
N SER A 278 4.63 -5.63 -18.67
CA SER A 278 5.09 -4.35 -18.11
C SER A 278 5.73 -4.52 -16.73
N TYR A 279 5.29 -5.48 -15.90
CA TYR A 279 5.96 -5.77 -14.62
C TYR A 279 7.41 -6.19 -14.85
N SER A 280 7.65 -7.07 -15.82
CA SER A 280 9.00 -7.61 -16.04
C SER A 280 10.02 -6.54 -16.43
N LYS A 281 9.58 -5.50 -17.17
CA LYS A 281 10.44 -4.36 -17.55
C LYS A 281 10.90 -3.50 -16.37
N LEU A 282 10.14 -3.49 -15.28
CA LEU A 282 10.43 -2.69 -14.09
C LEU A 282 11.19 -3.47 -13.01
N GLU A 283 11.41 -4.78 -13.18
CA GLU A 283 12.04 -5.64 -12.17
C GLU A 283 13.40 -5.11 -11.63
N PRO A 284 14.33 -4.62 -12.48
CA PRO A 284 15.61 -4.12 -11.95
C PRO A 284 15.42 -2.81 -11.17
N LEU A 285 14.53 -1.92 -11.62
CA LEU A 285 14.16 -0.70 -10.88
C LEU A 285 13.55 -1.06 -9.51
N ILE A 286 12.61 -2.01 -9.47
CA ILE A 286 11.98 -2.47 -8.23
C ILE A 286 13.03 -3.05 -7.28
N THR A 287 13.96 -3.85 -7.80
CA THR A 287 15.05 -4.44 -7.00
C THR A 287 15.92 -3.36 -6.36
N GLU A 288 16.29 -2.33 -7.12
CA GLU A 288 17.07 -1.20 -6.60
C GLU A 288 16.28 -0.40 -5.54
N LEU A 289 14.99 -0.16 -5.76
CA LEU A 289 14.12 0.56 -4.83
C LEU A 289 13.91 -0.22 -3.52
N ILE A 290 13.77 -1.54 -3.58
CA ILE A 290 13.75 -2.40 -2.38
C ILE A 290 15.07 -2.25 -1.61
N GLY A 291 16.21 -2.25 -2.30
CA GLY A 291 17.51 -2.00 -1.66
C GLY A 291 17.59 -0.65 -0.96
N ALA A 292 17.07 0.41 -1.59
CA ALA A 292 17.00 1.74 -0.97
C ALA A 292 16.06 1.77 0.25
N HIS A 293 14.95 1.04 0.23
CA HIS A 293 14.07 0.86 1.38
C HIS A 293 14.77 0.14 2.53
N THR A 294 15.44 -0.98 2.25
CA THR A 294 16.23 -1.73 3.26
C THR A 294 17.27 -0.83 3.92
N MET A 295 18.04 -0.05 3.14
CA MET A 295 19.01 0.88 3.71
C MET A 295 18.38 1.95 4.63
N ARG A 296 17.14 2.39 4.35
CA ARG A 296 16.42 3.33 5.22
C ARG A 296 15.93 2.67 6.51
N MET A 297 15.45 1.43 6.43
CA MET A 297 15.08 0.63 7.61
C MET A 297 16.30 0.41 8.50
N ASP A 298 17.42 -0.02 7.90
CA ASP A 298 18.68 -0.25 8.61
C ASP A 298 19.21 1.03 9.27
N ALA A 299 19.05 2.19 8.63
CA ALA A 299 19.43 3.48 9.21
C ALA A 299 18.63 3.87 10.46
N LEU A 300 17.49 3.23 10.71
CA LEU A 300 16.71 3.35 11.94
C LEU A 300 17.02 2.22 12.94
N GLY A 301 17.89 1.27 12.60
CA GLY A 301 18.12 0.05 13.37
C GLY A 301 16.98 -0.96 13.25
N LEU A 302 16.18 -0.89 12.18
CA LEU A 302 15.04 -1.76 11.93
C LEU A 302 15.34 -2.80 10.87
N THR A 303 14.75 -3.98 11.00
CA THR A 303 14.85 -5.03 9.98
C THR A 303 13.82 -4.81 8.87
N ALA A 304 14.28 -4.86 7.61
CA ALA A 304 13.44 -4.86 6.41
C ALA A 304 12.95 -6.26 6.01
#